data_AF-A0A7Z1IAC2-F1
#
_entry.id   AF-A0A7Z1IAC2-F1
#
_cell.length_a   1.000
_cell.length_b   1.000
_cell.length_c   1.000
_cell.angle_alpha   90.00
_cell.angle_beta   90.00
_cell.angle_gamma   90.00
#
_symmetry.space_group_name_H-M   'P 1'
#
loop_
_entity.id
_entity.type
_entity.pdbx_description
1 polymer ?
#
loop_
_entity_poly.entity_id
_entity_poly.type
_entity_poly.pdbx_seq_one_letter_code
_entity_poly.pdbx_strand_id
1 'polypeptide(L)'
;MSEINYQALREAAQLATQGEWVAFISSGTGTYAVHTPGDKRCEDVIKWTGFDGQKNAENNARYIAAFNPEVVQALLDERERNQQYIKRRDQENEEIALTVGKLRVELEEVKQHAEELSETKAVRNQWRPDICPITGRAFFMWIEHPTLGNVPTYGGPLDSYTIPTKDGDGEFSCERYDHDFGGWVESECLGLYLIDDREQCRVYELEERVKELDAREISLPERSSMLHRTDFHDDYQTVMAYKVSEVIAAIRAAGIRINGGE
;
A
#
# COMPACT_ATOMS: atom_id res chain seq x y z
N MET A 1 45.93 38.46 -18.89
CA MET A 1 44.83 39.29 -19.41
C MET A 1 44.46 40.28 -18.31
N SER A 2 44.50 41.58 -18.59
CA SER A 2 43.96 42.58 -17.65
C SER A 2 42.46 42.38 -17.53
N GLU A 3 41.93 42.47 -16.31
CA GLU A 3 40.49 42.40 -16.08
C GLU A 3 39.79 43.55 -16.81
N ILE A 4 38.73 43.24 -17.55
CA ILE A 4 37.98 44.26 -18.28
C ILE A 4 37.19 45.10 -17.27
N ASN A 5 37.44 46.41 -17.25
CA ASN A 5 36.66 47.33 -16.44
C ASN A 5 35.33 47.67 -17.15
N TYR A 6 34.28 46.92 -16.84
CA TYR A 6 32.95 47.09 -17.42
C TYR A 6 32.30 48.44 -17.08
N GLN A 7 32.62 49.01 -15.92
CA GLN A 7 32.13 50.33 -15.53
C GLN A 7 32.73 51.42 -16.41
N ALA A 8 34.05 51.37 -16.63
CA ALA A 8 34.72 52.28 -17.55
C ALA A 8 34.21 52.13 -19.00
N LEU A 9 33.90 50.89 -19.44
CA LEU A 9 33.28 50.65 -20.74
C LEU A 9 31.88 51.27 -20.85
N ARG A 10 31.05 51.17 -19.80
CA ARG A 10 29.72 51.78 -19.78
C ARG A 10 29.80 53.30 -19.83
N GLU A 11 30.69 53.90 -19.05
CA GLU A 11 30.93 55.35 -19.05
C GLU A 11 31.41 55.82 -20.43
N ALA A 12 32.35 55.11 -21.04
CA ALA A 12 32.82 55.41 -22.38
C ALA A 12 31.69 55.31 -23.43
N ALA A 13 30.83 54.30 -23.34
CA ALA A 13 29.68 54.15 -24.24
C ALA A 13 28.65 55.27 -24.04
N GLN A 14 28.38 55.69 -22.80
CA GLN A 14 27.44 56.79 -22.52
C GLN A 14 27.94 58.15 -23.02
N LEU A 15 29.25 58.40 -22.95
CA LEU A 15 29.87 59.64 -23.41
C LEU A 15 30.03 59.70 -24.94
N ALA A 16 30.02 58.55 -25.62
CA ALA A 16 30.14 58.49 -27.07
C ALA A 16 28.86 58.98 -27.78
N THR A 17 28.98 59.31 -29.07
CA THR A 17 27.84 59.72 -29.90
C THR A 17 26.84 58.56 -30.01
N GLN A 18 25.63 58.75 -29.50
CA GLN A 18 24.58 57.74 -29.55
C GLN A 18 24.02 57.58 -30.97
N GLY A 19 23.40 56.42 -31.25
CA GLY A 19 22.84 56.08 -32.56
C GLY A 19 23.70 55.14 -33.40
N GLU A 20 23.23 54.88 -34.62
CA GLU A 20 23.90 53.99 -35.58
C GLU A 20 25.23 54.60 -36.06
N TRP A 21 26.26 53.76 -36.07
CA TRP A 21 27.57 54.10 -36.62
C TRP A 21 27.77 53.30 -37.91
N VAL A 22 28.33 53.95 -38.93
CA VAL A 22 28.58 53.38 -40.25
C VAL A 22 30.05 53.52 -40.61
N ALA A 23 30.62 52.49 -41.23
CA ALA A 23 31.97 52.54 -41.73
C ALA A 23 32.01 53.24 -43.10
N PHE A 24 32.80 54.29 -43.20
CA PHE A 24 33.14 54.94 -44.46
C PHE A 24 34.39 54.28 -45.04
N ILE A 25 34.30 53.79 -46.28
CA ILE A 25 35.35 53.04 -46.96
C ILE A 25 35.60 53.68 -48.33
N SER A 26 36.77 54.29 -48.49
CA SER A 26 37.24 54.84 -49.77
C SER A 26 38.62 54.30 -50.10
N SER A 27 38.64 53.22 -50.87
CA SER A 27 39.87 52.55 -51.31
C SER A 27 40.73 53.43 -52.22
N GLY A 28 40.11 54.29 -53.04
CA GLY A 28 40.81 55.19 -53.97
C GLY A 28 41.60 56.31 -53.29
N THR A 29 41.15 56.78 -52.12
CA THR A 29 41.85 57.82 -51.34
C THR A 29 42.63 57.25 -50.15
N GLY A 30 42.53 55.94 -49.90
CA GLY A 30 43.08 55.26 -48.72
C GLY A 30 42.45 55.76 -47.42
N THR A 31 41.15 56.04 -47.42
CA THR A 31 40.43 56.61 -46.29
C THR A 31 39.45 55.58 -45.72
N TYR A 32 39.61 55.28 -44.43
CA TYR A 32 38.73 54.38 -43.67
C TYR A 32 38.39 55.04 -42.33
N ALA A 33 37.10 55.25 -42.07
CA ALA A 33 36.64 55.96 -40.87
C ALA A 33 35.27 55.43 -40.40
N VAL A 34 34.85 55.84 -39.21
CA VAL A 34 33.49 55.58 -38.68
C VAL A 34 32.77 56.91 -38.54
N HIS A 35 31.53 56.97 -38.99
CA HIS A 35 30.71 58.19 -38.97
C HIS A 35 29.24 57.85 -38.66
N THR A 36 28.42 58.88 -38.46
CA THR A 36 26.96 58.70 -38.34
C THR A 36 26.29 58.85 -39.72
N PRO A 37 25.16 58.16 -40.00
CA PRO A 37 24.47 58.22 -41.29
C PRO A 37 24.08 59.63 -41.75
N GLY A 38 23.87 60.56 -40.82
CA GLY A 38 23.52 61.96 -41.11
C GLY A 38 24.69 62.82 -41.60
N ASP A 39 25.92 62.36 -41.41
CA ASP A 39 27.13 63.06 -41.86
C ASP A 39 27.41 62.73 -43.34
N LYS A 40 27.13 63.70 -44.22
CA LYS A 40 27.24 63.54 -45.68
C LYS A 40 28.64 63.77 -46.23
N ARG A 41 29.55 64.34 -45.43
CA ARG A 41 30.96 64.53 -45.80
C ARG A 41 31.79 64.71 -44.54
N CYS A 42 32.69 63.76 -44.29
CA CYS A 42 33.85 64.00 -43.42
C CYS A 42 34.78 65.02 -44.13
N GLU A 43 34.49 66.31 -44.04
CA GLU A 43 35.24 67.35 -44.80
C GLU A 43 36.67 67.58 -44.28
N ASP A 44 37.04 67.01 -43.12
CA ASP A 44 38.41 66.99 -42.59
C ASP A 44 38.86 65.56 -42.23
N VAL A 45 39.11 64.75 -43.27
CA VAL A 45 39.73 63.42 -43.08
C VAL A 45 41.19 63.61 -42.65
N ILE A 46 41.47 63.57 -41.34
CA ILE A 46 42.77 63.07 -40.90
C ILE A 46 42.85 61.64 -41.44
N LYS A 47 43.79 61.36 -42.36
CA LYS A 47 44.06 60.00 -42.85
C LYS A 47 44.47 59.16 -41.65
N TRP A 48 43.50 58.53 -40.99
CA TRP A 48 43.79 57.59 -39.94
C TRP A 48 44.35 56.35 -40.63
N THR A 49 45.63 56.09 -40.43
CA THR A 49 46.30 54.92 -41.01
C THR A 49 45.87 53.62 -40.32
N GLY A 50 44.83 53.64 -39.47
CA GLY A 50 44.49 52.53 -38.59
C GLY A 50 45.61 52.27 -37.58
N PHE A 51 45.53 51.13 -36.90
CA PHE A 51 46.55 50.69 -35.95
C PHE A 51 47.77 50.02 -36.62
N ASP A 52 47.66 49.71 -37.92
CA ASP A 52 48.53 48.79 -38.64
C ASP A 52 49.07 49.35 -39.96
N GLY A 53 48.97 50.67 -40.17
CA GLY A 53 49.48 51.31 -41.38
C GLY A 53 48.65 51.03 -42.63
N GLN A 54 47.33 50.95 -42.48
CA GLN A 54 46.28 50.78 -43.50
C GLN A 54 46.09 49.36 -44.04
N LYS A 55 46.82 48.37 -43.51
CA LYS A 55 46.74 46.98 -44.00
C LYS A 55 45.36 46.35 -43.79
N ASN A 56 44.68 46.66 -42.68
CA ASN A 56 43.37 46.11 -42.30
C ASN A 56 42.36 47.20 -41.91
N ALA A 57 42.60 48.45 -42.33
CA ALA A 57 41.83 49.61 -41.88
C ALA A 57 40.33 49.53 -42.23
N GLU A 58 39.98 48.89 -43.36
CA GLU A 58 38.59 48.63 -43.73
C GLU A 58 37.84 47.79 -42.69
N ASN A 59 38.43 46.66 -42.29
CA ASN A 59 37.82 45.75 -41.32
C ASN A 59 37.78 46.38 -39.92
N ASN A 60 38.81 47.16 -39.55
CA ASN A 60 38.83 47.88 -38.28
C ASN A 60 37.69 48.92 -38.20
N ALA A 61 37.46 49.67 -39.29
CA ALA A 61 36.36 50.63 -39.36
C ALA A 61 34.99 49.92 -39.27
N ARG A 62 34.79 48.81 -40.01
CA ARG A 62 33.57 48.00 -39.90
C ARG A 62 33.34 47.46 -38.49
N TYR A 63 34.40 46.97 -37.85
CA TYR A 63 34.31 46.44 -36.49
C TYR A 63 33.91 47.52 -35.47
N ILE A 64 34.56 48.69 -35.51
CA ILE A 64 34.24 49.81 -34.60
C ILE A 64 32.81 50.32 -34.86
N ALA A 65 32.39 50.43 -36.12
CA ALA A 65 31.03 50.82 -36.47
C ALA A 65 29.98 49.82 -35.96
N ALA A 66 30.26 48.51 -36.07
CA ALA A 66 29.37 47.47 -35.57
C ALA A 66 29.31 47.43 -34.03
N PHE A 67 30.39 47.83 -33.35
CA PHE A 67 30.47 47.93 -31.89
C PHE A 67 30.16 49.35 -31.41
N ASN A 68 29.05 49.91 -31.89
CA ASN A 68 28.59 51.23 -31.50
C ASN A 68 28.16 51.27 -30.02
N PRO A 69 27.97 52.47 -29.44
CA PRO A 69 27.61 52.61 -28.03
C PRO A 69 26.32 51.88 -27.62
N GLU A 70 25.35 51.76 -28.51
CA GLU A 70 24.09 51.04 -28.24
C GLU A 70 24.32 49.54 -28.09
N VAL A 71 25.11 48.93 -28.98
CA VAL A 71 25.48 47.51 -28.90
C VAL A 71 26.29 47.24 -27.64
N VAL A 72 27.25 48.10 -27.29
CA VAL A 72 28.03 47.94 -26.05
C VAL A 72 27.13 47.95 -24.83
N GLN A 73 26.21 48.92 -24.74
CA GLN A 73 25.27 49.01 -23.62
C GLN A 73 24.36 47.78 -23.53
N ALA A 74 23.80 47.33 -24.65
CA ALA A 74 22.94 46.14 -24.68
C ALA A 74 23.67 44.87 -24.19
N LEU A 75 24.94 44.68 -24.60
CA LEU A 75 25.76 43.56 -24.13
C LEU A 75 26.09 43.65 -22.64
N LEU A 76 26.34 44.86 -22.12
CA LEU A 76 26.57 45.08 -20.69
C LEU A 76 25.29 44.79 -19.87
N ASP A 77 24.13 45.22 -20.35
CA ASP A 77 22.84 44.97 -19.71
C ASP A 77 22.48 43.47 -19.72
N GLU A 78 22.76 42.77 -20.81
CA GLU A 78 22.63 41.31 -20.88
C GLU A 78 23.57 40.62 -19.89
N ARG A 79 24.84 41.04 -19.83
CA ARG A 79 25.81 40.50 -18.86
C ARG A 79 25.33 40.69 -17.43
N GLU A 80 24.85 41.89 -17.07
CA GLU A 80 24.37 42.18 -15.71
C GLU A 80 23.15 41.33 -15.35
N ARG A 81 22.19 41.18 -16.27
CA ARG A 81 21.04 40.28 -16.07
C ARG A 81 21.48 38.84 -15.86
N ASN A 82 22.43 38.35 -16.67
CA ASN A 82 22.97 37.00 -16.52
C ASN A 82 23.69 36.81 -15.19
N GLN A 83 24.46 37.81 -14.73
CA GLN A 83 25.10 37.77 -13.41
C GLN A 83 24.08 37.74 -12.27
N GLN A 84 23.01 38.52 -12.35
CA GLN A 84 21.93 38.49 -11.37
C GLN A 84 21.20 37.14 -11.35
N TYR A 85 20.97 36.55 -12.53
CA TYR A 85 20.36 35.23 -12.66
C TYR A 85 21.22 34.14 -11.99
N ILE A 86 22.54 34.14 -12.25
CA ILE A 86 23.48 33.20 -11.62
C ILE A 86 23.42 33.32 -10.09
N LYS A 87 23.51 34.54 -9.56
CA LYS A 87 23.41 34.77 -8.11
C LYS A 87 22.11 34.22 -7.50
N ARG A 88 20.99 34.43 -8.18
CA ARG A 88 19.68 33.91 -7.72
C ARG A 88 19.64 32.39 -7.73
N ARG A 89 20.18 31.76 -8.78
CA ARG A 89 20.26 30.30 -8.90
C ARG A 89 21.17 29.69 -7.84
N ASP A 90 22.29 30.34 -7.53
CA ASP A 90 23.19 29.90 -6.47
C ASP A 90 22.50 29.95 -5.11
N GLN A 91 21.77 31.03 -4.83
CA GLN A 91 20.97 31.15 -3.60
C GLN A 91 19.86 30.10 -3.51
N GLU A 92 19.11 29.89 -4.60
CA GLU A 92 18.07 28.86 -4.67
C GLU A 92 18.66 27.46 -4.44
N ASN A 93 19.82 27.16 -5.04
CA ASN A 93 20.50 25.89 -4.85
C ASN A 93 20.96 25.68 -3.40
N GLU A 94 21.41 26.74 -2.72
CA GLU A 94 21.78 26.69 -1.30
C GLU A 94 20.55 26.40 -0.41
N GLU A 95 19.42 27.06 -0.67
CA GLU A 95 18.16 26.81 0.03
C GLU A 95 17.65 25.37 -0.20
N ILE A 96 17.76 24.86 -1.43
CA ILE A 96 17.44 23.46 -1.77
C ILE A 96 18.36 22.51 -1.00
N ALA A 97 19.67 22.78 -0.96
CA ALA A 97 20.62 21.92 -0.27
C ALA A 97 20.32 21.83 1.24
N LEU A 98 19.97 22.95 1.88
CA LEU A 98 19.55 22.99 3.28
C LEU A 98 18.26 22.19 3.52
N THR A 99 17.28 22.33 2.63
CA THR A 99 15.99 21.63 2.73
C THR A 99 16.15 20.12 2.56
N VAL A 100 16.90 19.71 1.54
CA VAL A 100 17.24 18.28 1.32
C VAL A 100 18.03 17.73 2.50
N GLY A 101 18.92 18.51 3.10
CA GLY A 101 19.63 18.13 4.33
C GLY A 101 18.68 17.83 5.49
N LYS A 102 17.71 18.71 5.76
CA LYS A 102 16.71 18.50 6.83
C LYS A 102 15.85 17.26 6.57
N LEU A 103 15.31 17.12 5.35
CA LEU A 103 14.49 15.98 4.98
C LEU A 103 15.23 14.64 5.10
N ARG A 104 16.55 14.62 4.84
CA ARG A 104 17.36 13.41 5.03
C ARG A 104 17.46 13.00 6.50
N VAL A 105 17.59 13.95 7.41
CA VAL A 105 17.62 13.69 8.86
C VAL A 105 16.26 13.18 9.32
N GLU A 106 15.18 13.90 8.97
CA GLU A 106 13.81 13.48 9.31
C GLU A 106 13.47 12.09 8.76
N LEU A 107 13.89 11.78 7.53
CA LEU A 107 13.68 10.47 6.94
C LEU A 107 14.42 9.36 7.72
N GLU A 108 15.61 9.65 8.21
CA GLU A 108 16.39 8.68 9.00
C GLU A 108 15.77 8.45 10.38
N GLU A 109 15.29 9.50 11.04
CA GLU A 109 14.53 9.41 12.30
C GLU A 109 13.26 8.57 12.13
N VAL A 110 12.49 8.81 11.06
CA VAL A 110 11.28 8.03 10.75
C VAL A 110 11.61 6.56 10.50
N LYS A 111 12.72 6.26 9.81
CA LYS A 111 13.17 4.89 9.58
C LYS A 111 13.53 4.18 10.89
N GLN A 112 14.30 4.83 11.76
CA GLN A 112 14.66 4.28 13.07
C GLN A 112 13.41 3.99 13.90
N HIS A 113 12.46 4.93 13.97
CA HIS A 113 11.20 4.70 14.67
C HIS A 113 10.35 3.57 14.06
N ALA A 114 10.36 3.41 12.73
CA ALA A 114 9.67 2.30 12.09
C ALA A 114 10.32 0.95 12.42
N GLU A 115 11.64 0.90 12.50
CA GLU A 115 12.41 -0.29 12.90
C GLU A 115 12.12 -0.65 14.36
N GLU A 116 12.20 0.31 15.29
CA GLU A 116 11.81 0.15 16.71
C GLU A 116 10.36 -0.34 16.85
N LEU A 117 9.43 0.23 16.07
CA LEU A 117 8.04 -0.21 16.05
C LEU A 117 7.88 -1.65 15.53
N SER A 118 8.72 -2.05 14.58
CA SER A 118 8.72 -3.42 14.05
C SER A 118 9.29 -4.41 15.06
N GLU A 119 10.36 -4.06 15.77
CA GLU A 119 10.96 -4.87 16.84
C GLU A 119 9.99 -5.01 18.02
N THR A 120 9.38 -3.91 18.46
CA THR A 120 8.38 -3.95 19.54
C THR A 120 7.14 -4.76 19.16
N LYS A 121 6.70 -4.73 17.90
CA LYS A 121 5.66 -5.62 17.40
C LYS A 121 6.09 -7.08 17.40
N ALA A 122 7.33 -7.38 16.98
CA ALA A 122 7.87 -8.74 17.03
C ALA A 122 7.93 -9.27 18.47
N VAL A 123 8.39 -8.45 19.43
CA VAL A 123 8.41 -8.79 20.86
C VAL A 123 6.99 -8.91 21.44
N ARG A 124 6.06 -8.02 21.05
CA ARG A 124 4.66 -8.09 21.51
C ARG A 124 3.90 -9.28 20.94
N ASN A 125 4.29 -9.78 19.76
CA ASN A 125 3.73 -10.99 19.16
C ASN A 125 4.21 -12.29 19.81
N GLN A 126 5.03 -12.21 20.87
CA GLN A 126 5.40 -13.35 21.71
C GLN A 126 4.27 -13.75 22.67
N TRP A 127 3.03 -13.74 22.18
CA TRP A 127 1.87 -14.22 22.93
C TRP A 127 1.99 -15.73 23.06
N ARG A 128 2.16 -16.18 24.30
CA ARG A 128 2.35 -17.59 24.67
C ARG A 128 1.65 -17.84 26.01
N PRO A 129 0.41 -18.34 26.00
CA PRO A 129 -0.19 -18.86 27.22
C PRO A 129 0.62 -20.07 27.74
N ASP A 130 0.63 -20.32 29.05
CA ASP A 130 1.31 -21.48 29.63
C ASP A 130 0.64 -22.81 29.26
N ILE A 131 -0.66 -22.75 28.96
CA ILE A 131 -1.48 -23.88 28.52
C ILE A 131 -2.16 -23.50 27.21
N CYS A 132 -2.13 -24.39 26.22
CA CYS A 132 -2.81 -24.19 24.95
C CYS A 132 -4.33 -24.04 25.19
N PRO A 133 -4.96 -22.96 24.73
CA PRO A 133 -6.37 -22.68 25.02
C PRO A 133 -7.34 -23.68 24.36
N ILE A 134 -6.91 -24.39 23.32
CA ILE A 134 -7.77 -25.32 22.56
C ILE A 134 -7.50 -26.77 23.00
N THR A 135 -6.23 -27.18 23.08
CA THR A 135 -5.88 -28.58 23.38
C THR A 135 -5.60 -28.85 24.85
N GLY A 136 -5.41 -27.82 25.68
CA GLY A 136 -5.03 -27.96 27.09
C GLY A 136 -3.59 -28.45 27.31
N ARG A 137 -2.78 -28.59 26.25
CA ARG A 137 -1.36 -29.01 26.35
C ARG A 137 -0.53 -27.91 27.00
N ALA A 138 0.43 -28.27 27.85
CA ALA A 138 1.35 -27.30 28.43
C ALA A 138 2.35 -26.80 27.38
N PHE A 139 2.77 -25.55 27.50
CA PHE A 139 3.87 -25.04 26.68
C PHE A 139 5.14 -25.86 26.93
N PHE A 140 5.85 -26.16 25.85
CA PHE A 140 7.12 -26.85 25.90
C PHE A 140 8.29 -25.93 25.54
N MET A 141 8.35 -25.41 24.31
CA MET A 141 9.44 -24.53 23.87
C MET A 141 9.07 -23.69 22.63
N TRP A 142 9.98 -22.82 22.22
CA TRP A 142 9.89 -22.10 20.94
C TRP A 142 10.62 -22.91 19.86
N ILE A 143 10.00 -23.08 18.70
CA ILE A 143 10.56 -23.79 17.56
C ILE A 143 10.42 -22.93 16.31
N GLU A 144 11.47 -22.88 15.48
CA GLU A 144 11.45 -22.17 14.20
C GLU A 144 10.58 -22.92 13.19
N HIS A 145 9.53 -22.26 12.71
CA HIS A 145 8.63 -22.73 11.68
C HIS A 145 9.00 -22.14 10.31
N PRO A 146 9.06 -22.94 9.24
CA PRO A 146 9.43 -22.45 7.90
C PRO A 146 8.58 -21.29 7.38
N THR A 147 7.30 -21.24 7.74
CA THR A 147 6.35 -20.23 7.25
C THR A 147 5.93 -19.21 8.31
N LEU A 148 5.99 -19.55 9.60
CA LEU A 148 5.44 -18.74 10.70
C LEU A 148 6.55 -18.08 11.54
N GLY A 149 7.82 -18.38 11.25
CA GLY A 149 8.95 -17.95 12.06
C GLY A 149 8.97 -18.67 13.40
N ASN A 150 9.47 -18.02 14.45
CA ASN A 150 9.60 -18.67 15.76
C ASN A 150 8.22 -18.76 16.44
N VAL A 151 7.70 -19.96 16.63
CA VAL A 151 6.35 -20.20 17.19
C VAL A 151 6.39 -20.89 18.55
N PRO A 152 5.45 -20.59 19.46
CA PRO A 152 5.36 -21.32 20.72
C PRO A 152 4.72 -22.67 20.46
N THR A 153 5.34 -23.74 20.98
CA THR A 153 4.83 -25.10 20.83
C THR A 153 4.43 -25.72 22.17
N TYR A 154 3.45 -26.61 22.11
CA TYR A 154 2.75 -27.18 23.24
C TYR A 154 2.75 -28.71 23.15
N GLY A 155 2.94 -29.41 24.26
CA GLY A 155 3.05 -30.87 24.27
C GLY A 155 4.17 -31.35 25.18
N GLY A 156 5.12 -32.11 24.62
CA GLY A 156 6.21 -32.70 25.39
C GLY A 156 7.43 -33.06 24.53
N PRO A 157 8.36 -33.86 25.09
CA PRO A 157 9.66 -34.14 24.48
C PRO A 157 9.62 -35.09 23.28
N LEU A 158 8.50 -35.78 23.03
CA LEU A 158 8.32 -36.63 21.85
C LEU A 158 7.74 -35.81 20.70
N ASP A 159 6.65 -35.09 20.97
CA ASP A 159 5.93 -34.30 20.00
C ASP A 159 5.54 -32.94 20.57
N SER A 160 5.71 -31.90 19.76
CA SER A 160 5.32 -30.54 20.08
C SER A 160 4.46 -29.96 18.98
N TYR A 161 3.45 -29.18 19.36
CA TYR A 161 2.39 -28.77 18.44
C TYR A 161 2.17 -27.27 18.49
N THR A 162 1.85 -26.66 17.36
CA THR A 162 1.42 -25.26 17.33
C THR A 162 0.06 -25.08 18.01
N ILE A 163 -0.27 -23.84 18.38
CA ILE A 163 -1.64 -23.53 18.81
C ILE A 163 -2.57 -23.77 17.61
N PRO A 164 -3.66 -24.55 17.76
CA PRO A 164 -4.51 -24.87 16.63
C PRO A 164 -5.13 -23.62 15.99
N THR A 165 -5.20 -23.63 14.67
CA THR A 165 -5.84 -22.59 13.87
C THR A 165 -7.07 -23.13 13.20
N LYS A 166 -8.10 -22.29 13.07
CA LYS A 166 -9.32 -22.62 12.35
C LYS A 166 -9.04 -22.62 10.84
N ASP A 167 -9.40 -23.69 10.16
CA ASP A 167 -9.30 -23.79 8.71
C ASP A 167 -10.51 -23.15 7.99
N GLY A 168 -10.56 -23.28 6.66
CA GLY A 168 -11.64 -22.72 5.84
C GLY A 168 -12.99 -23.41 6.05
N ASP A 169 -13.00 -24.66 6.49
CA ASP A 169 -14.19 -25.48 6.74
C ASP A 169 -14.69 -25.34 8.19
N GLY A 170 -13.89 -24.69 9.03
CA GLY A 170 -14.18 -24.35 10.41
C GLY A 170 -13.73 -25.36 11.44
N GLU A 171 -12.94 -26.36 11.04
CA GLU A 171 -12.25 -27.30 11.90
C GLU A 171 -10.94 -26.69 12.42
N PHE A 172 -10.50 -27.12 13.60
CA PHE A 172 -9.19 -26.76 14.12
C PHE A 172 -8.14 -27.80 13.74
N SER A 173 -7.04 -27.31 13.19
CA SER A 173 -5.85 -28.10 12.88
C SER A 173 -4.61 -27.49 13.53
N CYS A 174 -3.62 -28.33 13.84
CA CYS A 174 -2.31 -27.89 14.32
C CYS A 174 -1.18 -28.58 13.57
N GLU A 175 -0.01 -27.94 13.54
CA GLU A 175 1.20 -28.50 12.95
C GLU A 175 2.03 -29.18 14.04
N ARG A 176 2.52 -30.39 13.75
CA ARG A 176 3.32 -31.20 14.69
C ARG A 176 4.80 -31.12 14.33
N TYR A 177 5.61 -30.89 15.34
CA TYR A 177 7.05 -31.05 15.30
C TYR A 177 7.42 -32.36 15.99
N ASP A 178 8.02 -33.26 15.21
CA ASP A 178 8.49 -34.55 15.66
C ASP A 178 9.93 -34.41 16.14
N HIS A 179 10.18 -34.62 17.43
CA HIS A 179 11.52 -34.44 18.01
C HIS A 179 12.46 -35.61 17.72
N ASP A 180 11.93 -36.80 17.44
CA ASP A 180 12.73 -37.97 17.06
C ASP A 180 13.23 -37.83 15.62
N PHE A 181 12.39 -37.30 14.73
CA PHE A 181 12.76 -36.98 13.35
C PHE A 181 13.53 -35.65 13.24
N GLY A 182 13.26 -34.69 14.14
CA GLY A 182 13.86 -33.36 14.14
C GLY A 182 13.26 -32.43 13.08
N GLY A 183 11.95 -32.50 12.84
CA GLY A 183 11.31 -31.69 11.80
C GLY A 183 9.80 -31.57 11.93
N TRP A 184 9.25 -30.60 11.18
CA TRP A 184 7.80 -30.41 11.04
C TRP A 184 7.22 -31.48 10.11
N VAL A 185 6.10 -32.08 10.54
CA VAL A 185 5.37 -33.11 9.80
C VAL A 185 3.97 -32.61 9.43
N GLU A 186 3.24 -33.38 8.63
CA GLU A 186 1.88 -33.04 8.20
C GLU A 186 0.95 -32.68 9.36
N SER A 187 0.06 -31.73 9.10
CA SER A 187 -0.88 -31.19 10.07
C SER A 187 -1.86 -32.25 10.57
N GLU A 188 -2.14 -32.23 11.87
CA GLU A 188 -3.14 -33.08 12.51
C GLU A 188 -4.45 -32.31 12.66
N CYS A 189 -5.54 -32.87 12.13
CA CYS A 189 -6.91 -32.38 12.37
C CYS A 189 -7.40 -32.87 13.73
N LEU A 190 -7.93 -31.95 14.54
CA LEU A 190 -8.33 -32.26 15.91
C LEU A 190 -9.80 -32.73 16.04
N GLY A 191 -10.60 -32.65 14.97
CA GLY A 191 -12.03 -32.95 15.03
C GLY A 191 -12.82 -32.00 15.95
N LEU A 192 -12.25 -30.84 16.28
CA LEU A 192 -12.88 -29.81 17.08
C LEU A 192 -13.47 -28.74 16.17
N TYR A 193 -14.71 -28.33 16.45
CA TYR A 193 -15.42 -27.27 15.72
C TYR A 193 -15.91 -26.21 16.72
N LEU A 194 -15.88 -24.94 16.31
CA LEU A 194 -16.58 -23.89 17.04
C LEU A 194 -18.09 -24.09 16.85
N ILE A 195 -18.78 -24.52 17.90
CA ILE A 195 -20.24 -24.46 17.98
C ILE A 195 -20.58 -23.01 18.35
N ASP A 196 -21.34 -22.32 17.50
CA ASP A 196 -21.85 -21.01 17.88
C ASP A 196 -22.96 -21.14 18.94
N ASP A 197 -23.11 -20.11 19.79
CA ASP A 197 -24.09 -20.13 20.89
C ASP A 197 -25.52 -20.40 20.39
N ARG A 198 -25.83 -20.05 19.13
CA ARG A 198 -27.15 -20.27 18.53
C ARG A 198 -27.38 -21.74 18.20
N GLU A 199 -26.39 -22.43 17.64
CA GLU A 199 -26.44 -23.87 17.41
C GLU A 199 -26.51 -24.63 18.74
N GLN A 200 -25.79 -24.16 19.77
CA GLN A 200 -25.90 -24.75 21.10
C GLN A 200 -27.32 -24.59 21.68
N CYS A 201 -27.94 -23.42 21.56
CA CYS A 201 -29.34 -23.22 21.93
C CYS A 201 -30.30 -24.13 21.14
N ARG A 202 -30.09 -24.28 19.83
CA ARG A 202 -30.93 -25.17 18.99
C ARG A 202 -30.82 -26.63 19.41
N VAL A 203 -29.61 -27.11 19.73
CA VAL A 203 -29.40 -28.47 20.22
C VAL A 203 -30.13 -28.67 21.56
N TYR A 204 -30.03 -27.72 22.49
CA TYR A 204 -30.76 -27.81 23.75
C TYR A 204 -32.29 -27.83 23.56
N GLU A 205 -32.83 -26.96 22.71
CA GLU A 205 -34.27 -26.96 22.37
C GLU A 205 -34.72 -28.29 21.75
N LEU A 206 -33.89 -28.87 20.88
CA LEU A 206 -34.16 -30.17 20.27
C LEU A 206 -34.11 -31.30 21.28
N GLU A 207 -33.10 -31.34 22.15
CA GLU A 207 -32.99 -32.34 23.22
C GLU A 207 -34.18 -32.27 24.18
N GLU A 208 -34.64 -31.07 24.53
CA GLU A 208 -35.83 -30.89 25.36
C GLU A 208 -37.10 -31.38 24.65
N ARG A 209 -37.25 -31.05 23.37
CA ARG A 209 -38.38 -31.54 22.57
C ARG A 209 -38.36 -33.06 22.39
N VAL A 210 -37.19 -33.68 22.26
CA VAL A 210 -37.06 -35.15 22.21
C VAL A 210 -37.49 -35.76 23.55
N LYS A 211 -37.04 -35.22 24.68
CA LYS A 211 -37.49 -35.69 26.01
C LYS A 211 -39.00 -35.55 26.19
N GLU A 212 -39.58 -34.43 25.73
CA GLU A 212 -41.03 -34.22 25.76
C GLU A 212 -41.76 -35.29 24.93
N LEU A 213 -41.27 -35.58 23.72
CA LEU A 213 -41.86 -36.57 22.83
C LEU A 213 -41.71 -38.01 23.38
N ASP A 214 -40.57 -38.35 23.96
CA ASP A 214 -40.32 -39.66 24.56
C ASP A 214 -41.18 -39.92 25.81
N ALA A 215 -41.58 -38.87 26.53
CA ALA A 215 -42.46 -38.96 27.69
C ALA A 215 -43.96 -39.04 27.34
N ARG A 216 -44.36 -38.88 26.06
CA ARG A 216 -45.77 -38.95 25.65
C ARG A 216 -46.25 -40.40 25.62
N GLU A 217 -47.15 -40.74 26.53
CA GLU A 217 -47.86 -42.02 26.53
C GLU A 217 -49.22 -41.91 25.84
N ILE A 218 -49.59 -42.94 25.07
CA ILE A 218 -50.91 -43.06 24.44
C ILE A 218 -51.78 -43.97 25.30
N SER A 219 -52.87 -43.43 25.86
CA SER A 219 -53.87 -44.25 26.54
C SER A 219 -54.76 -44.93 25.51
N LEU A 220 -54.72 -46.25 25.43
CA LEU A 220 -55.60 -47.03 24.56
C LEU A 220 -57.03 -47.07 25.13
N PRO A 221 -58.07 -47.06 24.27
CA PRO A 221 -59.47 -47.16 24.70
C PRO A 221 -59.78 -48.53 25.31
N GLU A 222 -60.92 -48.66 25.99
CA GLU A 222 -61.35 -49.95 26.52
C GLU A 222 -61.60 -50.98 25.41
N ARG A 223 -61.22 -52.24 25.65
CA ARG A 223 -61.49 -53.32 24.71
C ARG A 223 -62.98 -53.66 24.76
N SER A 224 -63.61 -53.75 23.59
CA SER A 224 -64.98 -54.21 23.45
C SER A 224 -65.00 -55.69 23.06
N SER A 225 -65.99 -56.44 23.59
CA SER A 225 -66.21 -57.82 23.20
C SER A 225 -66.73 -57.88 21.76
N MET A 226 -65.97 -58.50 20.86
CA MET A 226 -66.44 -58.80 19.51
C MET A 226 -66.81 -60.28 19.39
N LEU A 227 -68.04 -60.53 18.95
CA LEU A 227 -68.53 -61.85 18.57
C LEU A 227 -68.06 -62.15 17.15
N HIS A 228 -67.03 -62.99 17.02
CA HIS A 228 -66.64 -63.54 15.73
C HIS A 228 -67.65 -64.64 15.34
N ARG A 229 -68.24 -64.53 14.14
CA ARG A 229 -69.03 -65.59 13.54
C ARG A 229 -68.42 -65.99 12.21
N THR A 230 -67.50 -66.94 12.25
CA THR A 230 -67.05 -67.70 11.10
C THR A 230 -67.21 -69.17 11.49
N ASP A 231 -68.41 -69.64 11.17
CA ASP A 231 -68.75 -71.03 10.88
C ASP A 231 -68.90 -71.95 12.09
N PHE A 232 -70.15 -72.40 12.26
CA PHE A 232 -70.67 -73.24 13.34
C PHE A 232 -69.84 -74.53 13.50
N HIS A 233 -69.12 -74.69 14.62
CA HIS A 233 -69.04 -75.94 15.39
C HIS A 233 -68.19 -75.94 16.68
N ASP A 234 -67.74 -74.80 17.20
CA ASP A 234 -67.18 -74.72 18.56
C ASP A 234 -67.73 -73.50 19.34
N ASP A 235 -67.78 -73.66 20.66
CA ASP A 235 -68.36 -72.72 21.63
C ASP A 235 -67.93 -71.26 21.39
N TYR A 236 -68.90 -70.32 21.48
CA TYR A 236 -68.67 -68.89 21.32
C TYR A 236 -67.43 -68.39 22.10
N GLN A 237 -66.32 -68.10 21.41
CA GLN A 237 -65.18 -67.43 22.02
C GLN A 237 -65.33 -65.92 21.85
N THR A 238 -65.62 -65.21 22.94
CA THR A 238 -65.53 -63.75 22.98
C THR A 238 -64.06 -63.34 23.05
N VAL A 239 -63.55 -62.67 22.02
CA VAL A 239 -62.21 -62.05 22.05
C VAL A 239 -62.38 -60.55 22.29
N MET A 240 -61.65 -60.02 23.26
CA MET A 240 -61.64 -58.60 23.58
C MET A 240 -60.77 -57.86 22.56
N ALA A 241 -61.35 -56.93 21.80
CA ALA A 241 -60.67 -56.20 20.73
C ALA A 241 -60.89 -54.69 20.84
N TYR A 242 -59.92 -53.91 20.36
CA TYR A 242 -60.05 -52.45 20.27
C TYR A 242 -60.80 -52.06 18.99
N LYS A 243 -61.63 -51.03 19.07
CA LYS A 243 -62.21 -50.41 17.87
C LYS A 243 -61.17 -49.56 17.18
N VAL A 244 -60.95 -49.84 15.89
CA VAL A 244 -59.95 -49.15 15.07
C VAL A 244 -60.13 -47.63 15.10
N SER A 245 -61.37 -47.15 14.98
CA SER A 245 -61.70 -45.72 15.00
C SER A 245 -61.31 -45.02 16.31
N GLU A 246 -61.49 -45.70 17.46
CA GLU A 246 -61.18 -45.14 18.79
C GLU A 246 -59.67 -45.15 19.04
N VAL A 247 -58.95 -46.17 18.56
CA VAL A 247 -57.49 -46.23 18.61
C VAL A 247 -56.87 -45.15 17.73
N ILE A 248 -57.37 -44.96 16.50
CA ILE A 248 -56.93 -43.88 15.61
C ILE A 248 -57.18 -42.51 16.25
N ALA A 249 -58.35 -42.32 16.89
CA ALA A 249 -58.66 -41.08 17.60
C ALA A 249 -57.69 -40.83 18.76
N ALA A 250 -57.36 -41.85 19.56
CA ALA A 250 -56.40 -41.74 20.67
C ALA A 250 -54.98 -41.38 20.18
N ILE A 251 -54.51 -42.02 19.10
CA ILE A 251 -53.20 -41.73 18.50
C ILE A 251 -53.14 -40.31 17.92
N ARG A 252 -54.21 -39.87 17.24
CA ARG A 252 -54.31 -38.49 16.73
C ARG A 252 -54.39 -37.46 17.86
N ALA A 253 -55.08 -37.76 18.95
CA ALA A 253 -55.15 -36.91 20.13
C ALA A 253 -53.78 -36.74 20.80
N ALA A 254 -52.90 -37.74 20.72
CA ALA A 254 -51.49 -37.66 21.14
C ALA A 254 -50.59 -36.87 20.14
N GLY A 255 -51.16 -36.35 19.05
CA GLY A 255 -50.45 -35.56 18.04
C GLY A 255 -49.62 -36.37 17.04
N ILE A 256 -49.84 -37.68 16.96
CA ILE A 256 -49.10 -38.58 16.06
C ILE A 256 -49.89 -38.74 14.75
N ARG A 257 -49.21 -38.50 13.62
CA ARG A 257 -49.77 -38.69 12.28
C ARG A 257 -49.66 -40.15 11.85
N ILE A 258 -50.76 -40.74 11.40
CA ILE A 258 -50.82 -42.11 10.87
C ILE A 258 -50.93 -42.02 9.35
N ASN A 259 -50.13 -42.81 8.62
CA ASN A 259 -50.16 -42.86 7.17
C ASN A 259 -50.97 -44.08 6.70
N GLY A 260 -52.11 -43.84 6.04
CA GLY A 260 -53.09 -44.87 5.63
C GLY A 260 -54.11 -45.19 6.74
N GLY A 261 -55.37 -44.78 6.55
CA GLY A 261 -56.49 -45.14 7.44
C GLY A 261 -57.67 -44.16 7.35
N GLU A 262 -58.70 -44.57 6.59
CA GLU A 262 -60.07 -44.55 7.15
C GLU A 262 -60.18 -45.65 8.21
#